data_AF-A0A081K8I3-F1
#
_entry.id   AF-A0A081K8I3-F1
#
_cell.length_a   1.000
_cell.length_b   1.000
_cell.length_c   1.000
_cell.angle_alpha   90.00
_cell.angle_beta   90.00
_cell.angle_gamma   90.00
#
_symmetry.space_group_name_H-M   'P 1'
#
loop_
_entity.id
_entity.type
_entity.pdbx_description
1 polymer ?
#
loop_
_entity_poly.entity_id
_entity_poly.type
_entity_poly.pdbx_seq_one_letter_code
_entity_poly.pdbx_strand_id
1 'polypeptide(L)'
;MDQIKLGVFPALSHSWHKHSDSWLVVRAIKTLVNGIKAFFGGYSVSVVDKTTPKLVEKHPNAWFSKVLHKPLSAYSISIPSACKSSSSYVSDKVTKLDHEGRKLQVKLAFKQDGSVAAIPMYFSDNPWFPSNLNGAACRSSGDAEAPGKKIVCRHFSWAYATKVFGRGKDTFATIDSREKIRSTFANTSNTPCVSAHYHPDGSNTLNKTQSHFADGYYFREGKFSEALNRLVSKYWGISDGAEKNFLFDTKKHSMALRLKKQDGCMKVIFYEPNDTLRHKTFLLSEPDLAAYITTKDLKSDHIGDAGLVNIGDRKESVEECDVQCIGTTPSEFGMYPLPGHDNHETFRKRRGRGIGR
;
A
#
# COMPACT_ATOMS: atom_id res chain seq x y z
N MET A 1 -18.34 25.86 13.53
CA MET A 1 -17.15 25.33 14.22
C MET A 1 -17.16 23.84 14.01
N ASP A 2 -16.24 23.35 13.19
CA ASP A 2 -16.26 21.96 12.76
C ASP A 2 -15.55 21.08 13.81
N GLN A 3 -15.66 19.78 13.63
CA GLN A 3 -15.84 18.86 14.74
C GLN A 3 -15.06 17.55 14.45
N ILE A 4 -14.42 16.85 15.41
CA ILE A 4 -13.64 15.60 15.20
C ILE A 4 -14.02 14.45 16.17
N LYS A 5 -14.57 13.31 15.69
CA LYS A 5 -14.94 12.11 16.49
C LYS A 5 -13.91 10.99 16.32
N LEU A 6 -13.60 10.28 17.39
CA LEU A 6 -12.83 9.03 17.37
C LEU A 6 -13.58 7.95 18.17
N GLY A 7 -13.94 6.84 17.51
CA GLY A 7 -14.66 5.72 18.12
C GLY A 7 -13.71 4.73 18.76
N VAL A 8 -13.38 4.92 20.04
CA VAL A 8 -12.39 4.07 20.75
C VAL A 8 -12.98 2.72 21.18
N PHE A 9 -14.29 2.63 21.39
CA PHE A 9 -14.96 1.46 21.99
C PHE A 9 -14.61 0.09 21.35
N PRO A 10 -14.53 -0.07 20.01
CA PRO A 10 -14.14 -1.34 19.38
C PRO A 10 -12.67 -1.75 19.62
N ALA A 11 -11.82 -0.81 20.08
CA ALA A 11 -10.43 -1.07 20.42
C ALA A 11 -10.21 -1.30 21.93
N LEU A 12 -11.22 -1.07 22.78
CA LEU A 12 -11.14 -1.29 24.22
C LEU A 12 -11.49 -2.76 24.53
N SER A 13 -10.46 -3.59 24.73
CA SER A 13 -10.67 -5.01 25.05
C SER A 13 -11.36 -5.19 26.41
N HIS A 14 -12.16 -6.27 26.54
CA HIS A 14 -12.95 -6.61 27.72
C HIS A 14 -12.12 -6.72 29.02
N SER A 15 -10.80 -6.97 28.92
CA SER A 15 -9.89 -7.02 30.08
C SER A 15 -9.55 -5.65 30.67
N TRP A 16 -9.72 -4.54 29.93
CA TRP A 16 -9.25 -3.21 30.34
C TRP A 16 -10.19 -2.48 31.33
N HIS A 17 -11.35 -3.07 31.63
CA HIS A 17 -12.34 -2.52 32.57
C HIS A 17 -12.11 -2.92 34.04
N LYS A 18 -11.11 -3.74 34.37
CA LYS A 18 -10.95 -4.32 35.73
C LYS A 18 -9.66 -3.96 36.47
N HIS A 19 -8.66 -3.34 35.84
CA HIS A 19 -7.35 -3.10 36.45
C HIS A 19 -6.92 -1.63 36.39
N SER A 20 -6.21 -1.15 37.42
CA SER A 20 -5.68 0.21 37.53
C SER A 20 -4.76 0.57 36.36
N ASP A 21 -4.03 -0.40 35.84
CA ASP A 21 -2.88 -0.17 34.98
C ASP A 21 -3.31 0.08 33.52
N SER A 22 -4.53 -0.34 33.17
CA SER A 22 -5.20 -0.04 31.90
C SER A 22 -5.35 1.47 31.63
N TRP A 23 -5.24 2.30 32.67
CA TRP A 23 -5.35 3.76 32.57
C TRP A 23 -4.13 4.42 31.90
N LEU A 24 -2.98 3.74 31.79
CA LEU A 24 -1.84 4.23 31.01
C LEU A 24 -2.18 4.37 29.52
N VAL A 25 -2.96 3.43 28.96
CA VAL A 25 -3.42 3.49 27.56
C VAL A 25 -4.40 4.65 27.37
N VAL A 26 -5.31 4.88 28.32
CA VAL A 26 -6.22 6.04 28.31
C VAL A 26 -5.45 7.35 28.37
N ARG A 27 -4.36 7.43 29.16
CA ARG A 27 -3.46 8.60 29.17
C ARG A 27 -2.76 8.78 27.83
N ALA A 28 -2.23 7.71 27.22
CA ALA A 28 -1.58 7.78 25.90
C ALA A 28 -2.55 8.28 24.81
N ILE A 29 -3.79 7.79 24.80
CA ILE A 29 -4.85 8.26 23.90
C ILE A 29 -5.16 9.75 24.17
N LYS A 30 -5.27 10.17 25.44
CA LYS A 30 -5.50 11.57 25.83
C LYS A 30 -4.33 12.48 25.40
N THR A 31 -3.09 12.02 25.46
CA THR A 31 -1.90 12.73 24.96
C THR A 31 -1.90 12.86 23.45
N LEU A 32 -2.18 11.76 22.71
CA LEU A 32 -2.32 11.78 21.25
C LEU A 32 -3.41 12.77 20.81
N VAL A 33 -4.56 12.73 21.48
CA VAL A 33 -5.70 13.64 21.27
C VAL A 33 -5.32 15.11 21.56
N ASN A 34 -4.54 15.36 22.61
CA ASN A 34 -4.05 16.71 22.92
C ASN A 34 -3.02 17.20 21.89
N GLY A 35 -2.17 16.33 21.35
CA GLY A 35 -1.27 16.66 20.25
C GLY A 35 -2.02 17.05 18.97
N ILE A 36 -3.04 16.26 18.58
CA ILE A 36 -3.96 16.59 17.50
C ILE A 36 -4.65 17.96 17.76
N LYS A 37 -5.12 18.20 18.99
CA LYS A 37 -5.73 19.49 19.36
C LYS A 37 -4.76 20.66 19.22
N ALA A 38 -3.51 20.50 19.67
CA ALA A 38 -2.50 21.54 19.58
C ALA A 38 -2.12 21.86 18.13
N PHE A 39 -1.98 20.83 17.29
CA PHE A 39 -1.52 21.00 15.91
C PHE A 39 -2.59 21.62 14.99
N PHE A 40 -3.87 21.24 15.13
CA PHE A 40 -4.94 21.72 14.24
C PHE A 40 -5.61 23.04 14.65
N GLY A 41 -5.12 23.74 15.69
CA GLY A 41 -5.35 25.18 15.89
C GLY A 41 -6.79 25.70 16.04
N GLY A 42 -7.80 24.83 16.19
CA GLY A 42 -9.21 25.27 16.22
C GLY A 42 -10.25 24.22 16.59
N TYR A 43 -9.84 23.02 17.02
CA TYR A 43 -10.73 21.86 17.20
C TYR A 43 -10.74 21.35 18.66
N SER A 44 -11.74 20.50 18.95
CA SER A 44 -11.93 19.81 20.23
C SER A 44 -12.30 18.34 19.98
N VAL A 45 -12.17 17.45 20.98
CA VAL A 45 -12.11 15.98 20.78
C VAL A 45 -12.63 15.18 22.00
N SER A 46 -13.11 13.95 21.77
CA SER A 46 -13.57 12.98 22.79
C SER A 46 -12.85 11.64 22.79
N VAL A 47 -12.90 10.97 23.95
CA VAL A 47 -13.26 9.56 24.06
C VAL A 47 -14.73 9.46 24.49
N VAL A 48 -15.59 8.76 23.75
CA VAL A 48 -16.97 8.47 24.19
C VAL A 48 -16.95 7.22 25.07
N ASP A 49 -17.34 7.36 26.34
CA ASP A 49 -17.48 6.25 27.27
C ASP A 49 -18.73 6.42 28.16
N LYS A 50 -19.49 5.34 28.36
CA LYS A 50 -20.66 5.26 29.26
C LYS A 50 -20.28 4.85 30.69
N THR A 51 -19.04 4.44 30.90
CA THR A 51 -18.49 3.87 32.14
C THR A 51 -17.89 4.98 33.01
N THR A 52 -17.06 5.82 32.40
CA THR A 52 -16.39 6.97 33.03
C THR A 52 -17.36 7.91 33.76
N PRO A 53 -18.49 8.37 33.18
CA PRO A 53 -19.44 9.22 33.91
C PRO A 53 -19.92 8.59 35.21
N LYS A 54 -20.34 7.31 35.17
CA LYS A 54 -20.80 6.55 36.34
C LYS A 54 -19.70 6.34 37.39
N LEU A 55 -18.44 6.22 36.98
CA LEU A 55 -17.29 6.12 37.90
C LEU A 55 -16.95 7.46 38.56
N VAL A 56 -17.09 8.57 37.83
CA VAL A 56 -16.95 9.93 38.39
C VAL A 56 -18.07 10.21 39.39
N GLU A 57 -19.32 9.89 39.05
CA GLU A 57 -20.50 10.00 39.93
C GLU A 57 -20.37 9.14 41.20
N LYS A 58 -19.88 7.89 41.07
CA LYS A 58 -19.72 6.97 42.20
C LYS A 58 -18.55 7.34 43.12
N HIS A 59 -17.53 8.01 42.60
CA HIS A 59 -16.29 8.31 43.33
C HIS A 59 -15.82 9.76 43.14
N PRO A 60 -16.64 10.79 43.42
CA PRO A 60 -16.35 12.18 43.05
C PRO A 60 -15.08 12.74 43.71
N ASN A 61 -14.80 12.31 44.94
CA ASN A 61 -13.64 12.76 45.69
C ASN A 61 -12.31 12.11 45.27
N ALA A 62 -12.36 11.03 44.48
CA ALA A 62 -11.17 10.30 44.06
C ALA A 62 -10.30 11.11 43.08
N TRP A 63 -8.98 10.91 43.15
CA TRP A 63 -8.02 11.63 42.31
C TRP A 63 -8.27 11.46 40.81
N PHE A 64 -8.67 10.25 40.36
CA PHE A 64 -9.02 10.01 38.96
C PHE A 64 -10.23 10.83 38.50
N SER A 65 -11.26 10.97 39.35
CA SER A 65 -12.47 11.75 39.04
C SER A 65 -12.15 13.24 38.89
N LYS A 66 -11.35 13.79 39.81
CA LYS A 66 -10.83 15.17 39.75
C LYS A 66 -10.04 15.45 38.46
N VAL A 67 -9.37 14.45 37.89
CA VAL A 67 -8.62 14.52 36.61
C VAL A 67 -9.52 14.27 35.37
N LEU A 68 -10.72 13.71 35.55
CA LEU A 68 -11.68 13.34 34.51
C LEU A 68 -12.89 14.28 34.37
N HIS A 69 -13.14 15.19 35.33
CA HIS A 69 -14.28 16.13 35.31
C HIS A 69 -14.38 17.08 34.08
N LYS A 70 -13.40 17.08 33.16
CA LYS A 70 -13.49 17.83 31.90
C LYS A 70 -14.14 16.95 30.82
N PRO A 71 -15.28 17.37 30.21
CA PRO A 71 -15.98 16.57 29.20
C PRO A 71 -15.09 16.15 28.03
N LEU A 72 -15.30 14.92 27.58
CA LEU A 72 -14.68 14.34 26.40
C LEU A 72 -15.66 14.53 25.22
N SER A 73 -15.42 15.52 24.37
CA SER A 73 -16.46 16.13 23.51
C SER A 73 -16.47 15.61 22.06
N ALA A 74 -17.58 15.01 21.60
CA ALA A 74 -17.59 14.04 20.50
C ALA A 74 -18.26 14.54 19.21
N TYR A 75 -17.53 14.49 18.09
CA TYR A 75 -17.72 15.43 16.96
C TYR A 75 -17.73 14.73 15.54
N SER A 76 -17.00 15.07 14.43
CA SER A 76 -16.77 14.21 13.19
C SER A 76 -15.88 14.81 12.03
N ILE A 77 -14.69 14.24 11.68
CA ILE A 77 -13.69 14.84 10.73
C ILE A 77 -14.22 15.06 9.29
N SER A 78 -14.06 16.29 8.75
CA SER A 78 -14.16 16.59 7.31
C SER A 78 -12.83 16.34 6.59
N ILE A 79 -12.82 15.43 5.60
CA ILE A 79 -11.62 15.07 4.85
C ILE A 79 -11.10 16.22 3.96
N PRO A 80 -11.93 16.92 3.16
CA PRO A 80 -11.47 18.09 2.41
C PRO A 80 -10.81 19.14 3.30
N SER A 81 -11.42 19.50 4.44
CA SER A 81 -10.82 20.48 5.36
C SER A 81 -9.48 20.03 5.96
N ALA A 82 -9.28 18.73 6.19
CA ALA A 82 -7.99 18.18 6.63
C ALA A 82 -6.90 18.21 5.54
N CYS A 83 -7.25 18.48 4.28
CA CYS A 83 -6.33 18.51 3.14
C CYS A 83 -6.10 19.93 2.56
N LYS A 84 -6.77 20.96 3.08
CA LYS A 84 -6.67 22.35 2.59
C LYS A 84 -5.27 22.97 2.71
N SER A 85 -4.46 22.49 3.66
CA SER A 85 -3.06 22.90 3.86
C SER A 85 -2.04 21.99 3.16
N SER A 86 -2.51 21.00 2.38
CA SER A 86 -1.66 20.27 1.43
C SER A 86 -1.40 21.14 0.19
N SER A 87 -0.70 20.60 -0.81
CA SER A 87 -0.61 21.22 -2.13
C SER A 87 -1.98 21.44 -2.78
N SER A 88 -2.07 22.42 -3.68
CA SER A 88 -3.28 22.72 -4.47
C SER A 88 -3.86 21.47 -5.11
N TYR A 89 -3.06 20.72 -5.87
CA TYR A 89 -3.49 19.47 -6.51
C TYR A 89 -4.13 18.47 -5.53
N VAL A 90 -3.59 18.32 -4.32
CA VAL A 90 -4.13 17.40 -3.31
C VAL A 90 -5.45 17.94 -2.75
N SER A 91 -5.50 19.23 -2.37
CA SER A 91 -6.72 19.90 -1.90
C SER A 91 -7.84 19.83 -2.94
N ASP A 92 -7.55 20.19 -4.18
CA ASP A 92 -8.49 20.25 -5.30
C ASP A 92 -8.96 18.85 -5.69
N LYS A 93 -8.04 17.86 -5.74
CA LYS A 93 -8.44 16.49 -6.08
C LYS A 93 -9.27 15.84 -4.97
N VAL A 94 -8.98 16.12 -3.70
CA VAL A 94 -9.81 15.65 -2.58
C VAL A 94 -11.19 16.32 -2.61
N THR A 95 -11.25 17.65 -2.76
CA THR A 95 -12.51 18.40 -2.85
C THR A 95 -13.38 17.93 -4.02
N LYS A 96 -12.77 17.72 -5.20
CA LYS A 96 -13.47 17.16 -6.35
C LYS A 96 -14.01 15.75 -6.09
N LEU A 97 -13.22 14.87 -5.46
CA LEU A 97 -13.68 13.52 -5.11
C LEU A 97 -14.84 13.56 -4.09
N ASP A 98 -14.80 14.47 -3.12
CA ASP A 98 -15.86 14.64 -2.13
C ASP A 98 -17.17 15.09 -2.79
N HIS A 99 -17.10 16.09 -3.68
CA HIS A 99 -18.24 16.54 -4.51
C HIS A 99 -18.75 15.46 -5.48
N GLU A 100 -17.87 14.56 -5.97
CA GLU A 100 -18.21 13.36 -6.76
C GLU A 100 -18.82 12.23 -5.89
N GLY A 101 -19.09 12.45 -4.60
CA GLY A 101 -19.66 11.45 -3.67
C GLY A 101 -18.73 10.27 -3.37
N ARG A 102 -17.42 10.46 -3.51
CA ARG A 102 -16.43 9.37 -3.48
C ARG A 102 -16.05 9.00 -2.06
N LYS A 103 -15.90 7.69 -1.81
CA LYS A 103 -15.54 7.15 -0.48
C LYS A 103 -14.07 7.41 -0.17
N LEU A 104 -13.80 8.61 0.32
CA LEU A 104 -12.51 9.06 0.81
C LEU A 104 -12.17 8.41 2.17
N GLN A 105 -10.87 8.24 2.42
CA GLN A 105 -10.29 7.96 3.73
C GLN A 105 -9.03 8.82 3.89
N VAL A 106 -8.60 9.11 5.12
CA VAL A 106 -7.34 9.80 5.41
C VAL A 106 -6.53 8.97 6.40
N LYS A 107 -5.23 8.84 6.16
CA LYS A 107 -4.26 8.42 7.17
C LYS A 107 -3.55 9.66 7.71
N LEU A 108 -3.32 9.69 9.01
CA LEU A 108 -2.49 10.71 9.65
C LEU A 108 -1.06 10.20 9.79
N ALA A 109 -0.10 10.96 9.28
CA ALA A 109 1.33 10.77 9.47
C ALA A 109 1.81 11.71 10.58
N PHE A 110 2.47 11.16 11.61
CA PHE A 110 3.00 11.91 12.75
C PHE A 110 4.52 12.01 12.59
N LYS A 111 5.02 13.20 12.22
CA LYS A 111 6.43 13.44 11.91
C LYS A 111 7.29 13.59 13.17
N GLN A 112 8.60 13.45 13.00
CA GLN A 112 9.58 13.56 14.10
C GLN A 112 9.69 14.98 14.67
N ASP A 113 9.37 16.00 13.87
CA ASP A 113 9.24 17.40 14.29
C ASP A 113 7.95 17.69 15.11
N GLY A 114 7.12 16.67 15.35
CA GLY A 114 5.83 16.77 16.03
C GLY A 114 4.66 17.20 15.14
N SER A 115 4.90 17.48 13.86
CA SER A 115 3.83 17.87 12.92
C SER A 115 2.97 16.69 12.47
N VAL A 116 1.74 16.99 12.04
CA VAL A 116 0.80 15.98 11.54
C VAL A 116 0.40 16.29 10.10
N ALA A 117 0.67 15.35 9.19
CA ALA A 117 0.30 15.45 7.79
C ALA A 117 -0.85 14.49 7.43
N ALA A 118 -1.73 14.91 6.52
CA ALA A 118 -2.79 14.07 5.97
C ALA A 118 -2.28 13.34 4.72
N ILE A 119 -2.55 12.03 4.65
CA ILE A 119 -2.37 11.19 3.46
C ILE A 119 -3.77 10.78 2.97
N PRO A 120 -4.33 11.46 1.95
CA PRO A 120 -5.61 11.10 1.36
C PRO A 120 -5.55 9.76 0.65
N MET A 121 -6.60 8.96 0.81
CA MET A 121 -6.74 7.62 0.28
C MET A 121 -8.11 7.45 -0.37
N TYR A 122 -8.15 6.87 -1.57
CA TYR A 122 -9.40 6.58 -2.28
C TYR A 122 -9.26 5.36 -3.18
N PHE A 123 -10.37 4.74 -3.53
CA PHE A 123 -10.42 3.75 -4.61
C PHE A 123 -10.76 4.40 -5.94
N SER A 124 -10.24 3.84 -7.03
CA SER A 124 -10.55 4.24 -8.40
C SER A 124 -12.02 4.07 -8.75
N ASP A 125 -12.72 3.11 -8.14
CA ASP A 125 -14.18 3.08 -8.13
C ASP A 125 -14.80 2.90 -6.75
N ASN A 126 -16.10 3.23 -6.64
CA ASN A 126 -16.87 3.39 -5.40
C ASN A 126 -17.73 2.17 -4.93
N PRO A 127 -17.69 0.94 -5.50
CA PRO A 127 -18.69 -0.07 -5.20
C PRO A 127 -18.61 -0.55 -3.74
N TRP A 128 -19.77 -0.90 -3.17
CA TRP A 128 -19.87 -1.31 -1.77
C TRP A 128 -19.03 -2.55 -1.43
N PHE A 129 -18.88 -3.46 -2.40
CA PHE A 129 -18.15 -4.71 -2.27
C PHE A 129 -17.02 -4.80 -3.31
N PRO A 130 -15.91 -5.48 -3.01
CA PRO A 130 -14.86 -5.76 -4.00
C PRO A 130 -15.35 -6.74 -5.07
N SER A 131 -15.04 -6.48 -6.33
CA SER A 131 -15.38 -7.37 -7.45
C SER A 131 -14.24 -8.33 -7.71
N ASN A 132 -14.31 -9.56 -7.17
CA ASN A 132 -13.27 -10.57 -7.38
C ASN A 132 -13.54 -11.42 -8.63
N LEU A 133 -12.73 -11.20 -9.66
CA LEU A 133 -12.67 -11.99 -10.91
C LEU A 133 -11.35 -12.78 -11.05
N ASN A 134 -10.48 -12.76 -10.04
CA ASN A 134 -9.23 -13.53 -10.00
C ASN A 134 -9.52 -15.04 -10.10
N GLY A 135 -9.01 -15.69 -11.16
CA GLY A 135 -9.26 -17.11 -11.40
C GLY A 135 -10.70 -17.45 -11.82
N ALA A 136 -11.56 -16.45 -12.08
CA ALA A 136 -12.94 -16.64 -12.55
C ALA A 136 -13.02 -16.99 -14.06
N ALA A 137 -11.92 -16.81 -14.79
CA ALA A 137 -11.76 -17.21 -16.18
C ALA A 137 -10.62 -18.23 -16.33
N CYS A 138 -10.80 -19.16 -17.28
CA CYS A 138 -9.74 -20.04 -17.76
C CYS A 138 -9.38 -19.70 -19.21
N ARG A 139 -8.11 -19.95 -19.57
CA ARG A 139 -7.56 -19.89 -20.93
C ARG A 139 -8.34 -20.83 -21.87
N SER A 140 -8.16 -20.64 -23.19
CA SER A 140 -8.78 -21.50 -24.20
C SER A 140 -8.34 -22.97 -24.03
N SER A 141 -9.14 -23.90 -24.57
CA SER A 141 -8.72 -25.30 -24.75
C SER A 141 -7.69 -25.44 -25.88
N GLY A 142 -7.70 -24.53 -26.86
CA GLY A 142 -6.70 -24.43 -27.94
C GLY A 142 -5.55 -23.47 -27.64
N ASP A 143 -5.30 -23.16 -26.36
CA ASP A 143 -4.14 -22.35 -25.95
C ASP A 143 -2.87 -23.23 -25.99
N ALA A 144 -1.80 -22.73 -26.62
CA ALA A 144 -0.60 -23.52 -26.89
C ALA A 144 0.37 -23.67 -25.71
N GLU A 145 0.28 -22.82 -24.68
CA GLU A 145 1.18 -22.83 -23.52
C GLU A 145 0.52 -23.50 -22.31
N ALA A 146 -0.76 -23.23 -22.09
CA ALA A 146 -1.44 -23.49 -20.83
C ALA A 146 -2.95 -23.77 -21.00
N PRO A 147 -3.34 -24.77 -21.82
CA PRO A 147 -4.75 -25.04 -22.14
C PRO A 147 -5.59 -25.26 -20.88
N GLY A 148 -6.73 -24.57 -20.81
CA GLY A 148 -7.67 -24.61 -19.70
C GLY A 148 -7.17 -24.10 -18.33
N LYS A 149 -5.93 -23.60 -18.20
CA LYS A 149 -5.43 -23.07 -16.92
C LYS A 149 -6.18 -21.78 -16.51
N LYS A 150 -6.27 -21.53 -15.19
CA LYS A 150 -6.93 -20.34 -14.64
C LYS A 150 -6.08 -19.08 -14.86
N ILE A 151 -6.73 -17.99 -15.27
CA ILE A 151 -6.15 -16.65 -15.33
C ILE A 151 -6.16 -16.07 -13.91
N VAL A 152 -5.04 -16.24 -13.19
CA VAL A 152 -4.88 -15.85 -11.77
C VAL A 152 -4.06 -14.56 -11.59
N CYS A 153 -4.03 -14.02 -10.37
CA CYS A 153 -3.42 -12.75 -9.96
C CYS A 153 -2.16 -12.30 -10.72
N ARG A 154 -1.14 -13.15 -10.91
CA ARG A 154 0.08 -12.80 -11.66
C ARG A 154 -0.16 -12.28 -13.08
N HIS A 155 -1.22 -12.71 -13.76
CA HIS A 155 -1.58 -12.21 -15.08
C HIS A 155 -2.14 -10.78 -14.97
N PHE A 156 -3.11 -10.58 -14.07
CA PHE A 156 -3.72 -9.26 -13.81
C PHE A 156 -2.68 -8.23 -13.36
N SER A 157 -1.79 -8.61 -12.45
CA SER A 157 -0.73 -7.73 -11.93
C SER A 157 0.34 -7.43 -12.96
N TRP A 158 0.73 -8.41 -13.77
CA TRP A 158 1.59 -8.18 -14.94
C TRP A 158 0.97 -7.17 -15.90
N ALA A 159 -0.26 -7.42 -16.37
CA ALA A 159 -0.97 -6.55 -17.30
C ALA A 159 -1.27 -5.14 -16.74
N TYR A 160 -1.46 -5.00 -15.41
CA TYR A 160 -1.56 -3.70 -14.77
C TYR A 160 -0.19 -2.98 -14.73
N ALA A 161 0.91 -3.67 -14.46
CA ALA A 161 2.25 -3.09 -14.49
C ALA A 161 2.68 -2.70 -15.91
N THR A 162 2.40 -3.54 -16.91
CA THR A 162 2.71 -3.31 -18.34
C THR A 162 1.68 -2.47 -19.11
N LYS A 163 0.75 -1.83 -18.39
CA LYS A 163 -0.20 -0.81 -18.91
C LYS A 163 -1.33 -1.33 -19.83
N VAL A 164 -1.54 -2.63 -19.95
CA VAL A 164 -2.60 -3.27 -20.76
C VAL A 164 -4.02 -2.85 -20.30
N PHE A 165 -4.19 -2.62 -19.00
CA PHE A 165 -5.37 -1.95 -18.44
C PHE A 165 -4.95 -1.02 -17.29
N GLY A 166 -5.90 -0.42 -16.56
CA GLY A 166 -5.60 0.40 -15.38
C GLY A 166 -5.37 1.90 -15.67
N ARG A 167 -5.83 2.42 -16.81
CA ARG A 167 -5.68 3.83 -17.24
C ARG A 167 -6.98 4.40 -17.82
N GLY A 168 -7.15 5.72 -17.77
CA GLY A 168 -8.29 6.43 -18.38
C GLY A 168 -9.55 6.47 -17.51
N LYS A 169 -10.70 6.78 -18.13
CA LYS A 169 -12.00 6.67 -17.46
C LYS A 169 -12.39 5.19 -17.33
N ASP A 170 -12.29 4.47 -18.43
CA ASP A 170 -12.72 3.07 -18.62
C ASP A 170 -11.67 2.06 -18.11
N THR A 171 -11.03 2.40 -16.98
CA THR A 171 -9.81 1.80 -16.41
C THR A 171 -9.82 0.27 -16.30
N PHE A 172 -10.99 -0.36 -16.18
CA PHE A 172 -11.15 -1.82 -16.07
C PHE A 172 -12.14 -2.43 -17.09
N ALA A 173 -12.62 -1.65 -18.06
CA ALA A 173 -13.66 -2.08 -19.01
C ALA A 173 -13.19 -3.22 -19.95
N THR A 174 -11.89 -3.49 -20.00
CA THR A 174 -11.25 -4.61 -20.72
C THR A 174 -11.18 -5.91 -19.92
N ILE A 175 -11.57 -5.91 -18.64
CA ILE A 175 -11.51 -7.09 -17.76
C ILE A 175 -12.75 -7.27 -16.84
N ASP A 176 -13.85 -6.54 -17.10
CA ASP A 176 -15.07 -6.61 -16.27
C ASP A 176 -15.92 -7.90 -16.47
N SER A 177 -15.61 -8.73 -17.48
CA SER A 177 -16.27 -10.01 -17.75
C SER A 177 -15.27 -11.14 -17.98
N ARG A 178 -15.70 -12.41 -17.83
CA ARG A 178 -14.84 -13.60 -18.05
C ARG A 178 -14.35 -13.70 -19.50
N GLU A 179 -15.16 -13.24 -20.44
CA GLU A 179 -14.94 -13.24 -21.89
C GLU A 179 -13.91 -12.17 -22.26
N LYS A 180 -14.07 -10.97 -21.69
CA LYS A 180 -13.10 -9.86 -21.81
C LYS A 180 -11.76 -10.22 -21.17
N ILE A 181 -11.75 -10.86 -19.99
CA ILE A 181 -10.55 -11.43 -19.36
C ILE A 181 -9.89 -12.44 -20.31
N ARG A 182 -10.63 -13.43 -20.84
CA ARG A 182 -10.09 -14.40 -21.83
C ARG A 182 -9.44 -13.73 -23.03
N SER A 183 -10.10 -12.72 -23.59
CA SER A 183 -9.60 -11.96 -24.75
C SER A 183 -8.30 -11.20 -24.39
N THR A 184 -8.33 -10.38 -23.34
CA THR A 184 -7.20 -9.57 -22.89
C THR A 184 -5.96 -10.39 -22.53
N PHE A 185 -6.13 -11.60 -21.98
CA PHE A 185 -5.03 -12.45 -21.54
C PHE A 185 -4.63 -13.57 -22.52
N ALA A 186 -5.27 -13.67 -23.70
CA ALA A 186 -5.05 -14.76 -24.65
C ALA A 186 -3.56 -14.98 -24.99
N ASN A 187 -2.82 -13.89 -25.21
CA ASN A 187 -1.40 -13.91 -25.59
C ASN A 187 -0.45 -13.61 -24.41
N THR A 188 -0.95 -13.58 -23.16
CA THR A 188 -0.08 -13.40 -21.97
C THR A 188 0.44 -14.78 -21.55
N SER A 189 1.73 -14.93 -21.21
CA SER A 189 2.23 -16.21 -20.68
C SER A 189 1.59 -16.58 -19.32
N ASN A 190 1.52 -17.87 -19.01
CA ASN A 190 1.09 -18.41 -17.71
C ASN A 190 2.05 -18.05 -16.55
N THR A 191 3.29 -17.69 -16.87
CA THR A 191 4.30 -17.14 -15.96
C THR A 191 4.98 -15.91 -16.59
N PRO A 192 4.27 -14.78 -16.75
CA PRO A 192 4.69 -13.70 -17.66
C PRO A 192 5.95 -12.96 -17.17
N CYS A 193 6.12 -12.83 -15.85
CA CYS A 193 7.34 -12.31 -15.22
C CYS A 193 8.60 -13.13 -15.61
N VAL A 194 8.46 -14.46 -15.70
CA VAL A 194 9.54 -15.40 -16.06
C VAL A 194 9.77 -15.40 -17.57
N SER A 195 8.69 -15.42 -18.36
CA SER A 195 8.76 -15.30 -19.82
C SER A 195 9.54 -14.05 -20.25
N ALA A 196 9.24 -12.88 -19.68
CA ALA A 196 9.94 -11.63 -20.00
C ALA A 196 11.41 -11.54 -19.54
N HIS A 197 11.89 -12.46 -18.68
CA HIS A 197 13.31 -12.56 -18.34
C HIS A 197 14.10 -13.30 -19.45
N TYR A 198 13.54 -14.39 -19.98
CA TYR A 198 14.17 -15.21 -21.03
C TYR A 198 13.88 -14.74 -22.47
N HIS A 199 12.77 -14.01 -22.67
CA HIS A 199 12.26 -13.55 -23.97
C HIS A 199 11.94 -12.04 -23.91
N PRO A 200 12.93 -11.16 -23.67
CA PRO A 200 12.69 -9.73 -23.44
C PRO A 200 12.20 -8.97 -24.68
N ASP A 201 12.49 -9.48 -25.86
CA ASP A 201 12.02 -9.01 -27.17
C ASP A 201 10.65 -9.61 -27.55
N GLY A 202 10.10 -10.52 -26.73
CA GLY A 202 8.90 -11.29 -27.04
C GLY A 202 9.11 -12.40 -28.08
N SER A 203 10.34 -12.75 -28.45
CA SER A 203 10.60 -13.84 -29.38
C SER A 203 10.55 -15.19 -28.68
N ASN A 204 9.87 -16.19 -29.27
CA ASN A 204 9.84 -17.56 -28.72
C ASN A 204 11.16 -18.33 -28.93
N THR A 205 12.14 -17.72 -29.60
CA THR A 205 13.53 -18.20 -29.64
C THR A 205 14.17 -18.08 -28.26
N LEU A 206 14.97 -19.08 -27.88
CA LEU A 206 15.66 -19.08 -26.59
C LEU A 206 16.86 -18.12 -26.66
N ASN A 207 16.61 -16.87 -26.30
CA ASN A 207 17.56 -15.78 -26.46
C ASN A 207 18.76 -15.95 -25.51
N LYS A 208 19.96 -15.64 -26.01
CA LYS A 208 21.19 -15.67 -25.19
C LYS A 208 21.26 -14.48 -24.22
N THR A 209 20.57 -13.39 -24.54
CA THR A 209 20.49 -12.16 -23.75
C THR A 209 19.32 -12.25 -22.80
N GLN A 210 19.58 -12.63 -21.55
CA GLN A 210 18.62 -12.52 -20.45
C GLN A 210 18.37 -11.04 -20.11
N SER A 211 17.18 -10.70 -19.61
CA SER A 211 16.93 -9.34 -19.09
C SER A 211 16.69 -9.31 -17.59
N HIS A 212 17.40 -8.41 -16.92
CA HIS A 212 17.33 -8.22 -15.47
C HIS A 212 16.32 -7.11 -15.15
N PHE A 213 15.62 -7.20 -14.01
CA PHE A 213 14.80 -6.07 -13.55
C PHE A 213 15.72 -4.96 -13.04
N ALA A 214 15.45 -3.70 -13.38
CA ALA A 214 16.36 -2.60 -13.02
C ALA A 214 16.40 -2.32 -11.51
N ASP A 215 15.33 -2.67 -10.78
CA ASP A 215 15.17 -2.48 -9.34
C ASP A 215 14.56 -3.72 -8.68
N GLY A 216 14.96 -4.04 -7.45
CA GLY A 216 14.32 -5.07 -6.64
C GLY A 216 14.39 -4.80 -5.13
N TYR A 217 13.30 -4.31 -4.54
CA TYR A 217 13.16 -4.02 -3.11
C TYR A 217 12.52 -5.21 -2.38
N TYR A 218 13.35 -6.08 -1.82
CA TYR A 218 12.95 -7.22 -0.99
C TYR A 218 12.77 -6.78 0.46
N PHE A 219 11.66 -7.15 1.10
CA PHE A 219 11.35 -6.76 2.48
C PHE A 219 10.66 -7.90 3.26
N ARG A 220 10.90 -7.98 4.57
CA ARG A 220 10.22 -8.89 5.51
C ARG A 220 8.95 -8.26 6.09
N GLU A 221 8.17 -9.04 6.84
CA GLU A 221 7.04 -8.53 7.64
C GLU A 221 7.38 -7.21 8.37
N GLY A 222 6.43 -6.26 8.37
CA GLY A 222 6.60 -4.94 8.98
C GLY A 222 7.53 -3.96 8.23
N LYS A 223 8.32 -4.41 7.25
CA LYS A 223 9.30 -3.56 6.53
C LYS A 223 8.82 -2.98 5.20
N PHE A 224 7.59 -3.24 4.79
CA PHE A 224 6.99 -2.65 3.58
C PHE A 224 7.08 -1.12 3.53
N SER A 225 6.86 -0.43 4.65
CA SER A 225 6.88 1.04 4.68
C SER A 225 8.27 1.63 4.42
N GLU A 226 9.32 0.95 4.88
CA GLU A 226 10.70 1.32 4.60
C GLU A 226 11.04 1.09 3.12
N ALA A 227 10.61 -0.04 2.55
CA ALA A 227 10.76 -0.34 1.12
C ALA A 227 10.04 0.70 0.24
N LEU A 228 8.79 1.02 0.57
CA LEU A 228 8.01 2.02 -0.15
C LEU A 228 8.61 3.42 0.00
N ASN A 229 9.17 3.78 1.17
CA ASN A 229 9.81 5.07 1.36
C ASN A 229 11.03 5.23 0.44
N ARG A 230 11.95 4.25 0.43
CA ARG A 230 13.12 4.28 -0.45
C ARG A 230 12.71 4.40 -1.93
N LEU A 231 11.69 3.65 -2.34
CA LEU A 231 11.15 3.68 -3.70
C LEU A 231 10.55 5.05 -4.06
N VAL A 232 9.76 5.64 -3.17
CA VAL A 232 9.14 6.96 -3.38
C VAL A 232 10.20 8.06 -3.38
N SER A 233 11.19 8.02 -2.48
CA SER A 233 12.31 8.98 -2.48
C SER A 233 13.10 8.91 -3.79
N LYS A 234 13.48 7.71 -4.26
CA LYS A 234 14.22 7.51 -5.53
C LYS A 234 13.46 8.06 -6.74
N TYR A 235 12.14 7.87 -6.79
CA TYR A 235 11.31 8.31 -7.91
C TYR A 235 10.55 9.62 -7.66
N TRP A 236 10.85 10.37 -6.60
CA TRP A 236 10.18 11.64 -6.29
C TRP A 236 10.44 12.72 -7.36
N GLY A 237 11.64 12.70 -7.96
CA GLY A 237 12.11 13.66 -8.94
C GLY A 237 11.80 13.33 -10.40
N ILE A 238 10.99 12.30 -10.70
CA ILE A 238 10.54 12.08 -12.08
C ILE A 238 9.65 13.25 -12.54
N SER A 239 9.64 13.54 -13.84
CA SER A 239 8.85 14.63 -14.44
C SER A 239 7.35 14.52 -14.13
N ASP A 240 6.70 15.66 -13.89
CA ASP A 240 5.24 15.71 -13.69
C ASP A 240 4.50 15.05 -14.87
N GLY A 241 3.47 14.26 -14.55
CA GLY A 241 2.73 13.45 -15.50
C GLY A 241 3.30 12.04 -15.73
N ALA A 242 4.59 11.80 -15.50
CA ALA A 242 5.25 10.51 -15.71
C ALA A 242 4.82 9.45 -14.68
N GLU A 243 4.90 8.17 -15.08
CA GLU A 243 4.65 7.03 -14.19
C GLU A 243 5.73 5.95 -14.27
N LYS A 244 6.13 5.42 -13.10
CA LYS A 244 6.88 4.17 -12.95
C LYS A 244 5.94 3.07 -12.44
N ASN A 245 6.12 1.86 -12.97
CA ASN A 245 5.26 0.71 -12.67
C ASN A 245 6.10 -0.44 -12.15
N PHE A 246 5.54 -1.15 -11.19
CA PHE A 246 6.22 -2.18 -10.42
C PHE A 246 5.28 -3.37 -10.25
N LEU A 247 5.86 -4.57 -10.36
CA LEU A 247 5.25 -5.75 -9.77
C LEU A 247 5.43 -5.68 -8.24
N PHE A 248 4.49 -6.30 -7.53
CA PHE A 248 4.57 -6.49 -6.09
C PHE A 248 4.18 -7.94 -5.78
N ASP A 249 5.18 -8.81 -5.70
CA ASP A 249 5.00 -10.24 -5.43
C ASP A 249 5.18 -10.56 -3.94
N THR A 250 4.40 -11.53 -3.46
CA THR A 250 4.60 -12.20 -2.17
C THR A 250 4.61 -13.72 -2.39
N LYS A 251 4.94 -14.50 -1.36
CA LYS A 251 5.09 -15.97 -1.47
C LYS A 251 3.90 -16.73 -2.07
N LYS A 252 2.69 -16.16 -2.05
CA LYS A 252 1.44 -16.79 -2.53
C LYS A 252 0.63 -15.94 -3.50
N HIS A 253 1.02 -14.68 -3.73
CA HIS A 253 0.19 -13.70 -4.42
C HIS A 253 1.03 -12.71 -5.23
N SER A 254 0.39 -12.03 -6.18
CA SER A 254 1.03 -11.07 -7.07
C SER A 254 0.11 -9.89 -7.25
N MET A 255 0.61 -8.69 -6.98
CA MET A 255 -0.09 -7.40 -7.00
C MET A 255 0.70 -6.43 -7.88
N ALA A 256 0.19 -5.23 -8.13
CA ALA A 256 0.93 -4.19 -8.83
C ALA A 256 0.96 -2.88 -8.06
N LEU A 257 2.07 -2.16 -8.18
CA LEU A 257 2.27 -0.83 -7.62
C LEU A 257 2.65 0.13 -8.74
N ARG A 258 2.15 1.36 -8.71
CA ARG A 258 2.51 2.44 -9.62
C ARG A 258 2.80 3.70 -8.83
N LEU A 259 3.88 4.37 -9.19
CA LEU A 259 4.17 5.74 -8.77
C LEU A 259 3.88 6.64 -9.97
N LYS A 260 2.95 7.59 -9.84
CA LYS A 260 2.72 8.65 -10.84
C LYS A 260 2.93 10.03 -10.22
N LYS A 261 3.84 10.80 -10.80
CA LYS A 261 4.04 12.21 -10.46
C LYS A 261 2.93 13.07 -11.07
N GLN A 262 2.43 14.04 -10.31
CA GLN A 262 1.41 14.99 -10.76
C GLN A 262 1.49 16.26 -9.92
N ASP A 263 1.79 17.40 -10.56
CA ASP A 263 1.75 18.74 -9.98
C ASP A 263 2.53 18.83 -8.65
N GLY A 264 3.82 18.48 -8.72
CA GLY A 264 4.75 18.36 -7.59
C GLY A 264 4.52 17.13 -6.68
N CYS A 265 3.34 16.53 -6.70
CA CYS A 265 2.92 15.45 -5.79
C CYS A 265 3.19 14.05 -6.35
N MET A 266 3.17 13.04 -5.48
CA MET A 266 3.23 11.63 -5.90
C MET A 266 1.92 10.90 -5.61
N LYS A 267 1.36 10.26 -6.63
CA LYS A 267 0.29 9.27 -6.49
C LYS A 267 0.91 7.90 -6.32
N VAL A 268 0.77 7.31 -5.15
CA VAL A 268 1.06 5.88 -4.93
C VAL A 268 -0.21 5.10 -5.23
N ILE A 269 -0.18 4.24 -6.24
CA ILE A 269 -1.35 3.54 -6.75
C ILE A 269 -1.11 2.03 -6.64
N PHE A 270 -1.87 1.36 -5.79
CA PHE A 270 -1.76 -0.06 -5.49
C PHE A 270 -2.97 -0.82 -6.07
N TYR A 271 -2.71 -1.93 -6.77
CA TYR A 271 -3.69 -2.77 -7.41
C TYR A 271 -3.62 -4.21 -6.87
N GLU A 272 -4.76 -4.68 -6.39
CA GLU A 272 -4.97 -5.99 -5.75
C GLU A 272 -5.93 -6.81 -6.65
N PRO A 273 -5.47 -7.87 -7.33
CA PRO A 273 -6.30 -8.65 -8.24
C PRO A 273 -7.55 -9.29 -7.63
N ASN A 274 -7.62 -9.50 -6.31
CA ASN A 274 -8.84 -9.94 -5.62
C ASN A 274 -9.91 -8.83 -5.50
N ASP A 275 -9.54 -7.57 -5.72
CA ASP A 275 -10.43 -6.41 -5.85
C ASP A 275 -10.39 -5.91 -7.30
N THR A 276 -10.60 -6.84 -8.23
CA THR A 276 -10.11 -6.82 -9.63
C THR A 276 -10.46 -5.56 -10.42
N LEU A 277 -11.59 -4.92 -10.12
CA LEU A 277 -12.14 -3.78 -10.84
C LEU A 277 -11.87 -2.42 -10.17
N ARG A 278 -10.97 -2.35 -9.19
CA ARG A 278 -10.46 -1.08 -8.66
C ARG A 278 -9.02 -1.15 -8.15
N HIS A 279 -8.37 0.01 -8.11
CA HIS A 279 -7.07 0.21 -7.49
C HIS A 279 -7.20 1.22 -6.36
N LYS A 280 -6.40 1.09 -5.29
CA LYS A 280 -6.33 2.07 -4.21
C LYS A 280 -5.25 3.11 -4.53
N THR A 281 -5.59 4.39 -4.44
CA THR A 281 -4.66 5.51 -4.52
C THR A 281 -4.39 6.07 -3.12
N PHE A 282 -3.14 6.44 -2.88
CA PHE A 282 -2.68 7.32 -1.80
C PHE A 282 -2.08 8.58 -2.46
N LEU A 283 -2.35 9.77 -1.91
CA LEU A 283 -1.72 11.02 -2.36
C LEU A 283 -0.66 11.45 -1.35
N LEU A 284 0.55 11.73 -1.83
CA LEU A 284 1.66 12.26 -1.04
C LEU A 284 2.05 13.65 -1.57
N SER A 285 2.09 14.64 -0.66
CA SER A 285 2.57 16.00 -0.92
C SER A 285 4.11 16.12 -0.81
N GLU A 286 4.75 15.18 -0.14
CA GLU A 286 6.19 15.09 0.13
C GLU A 286 6.61 13.61 0.21
N PRO A 287 7.88 13.23 -0.04
CA PRO A 287 8.27 11.82 -0.19
C PRO A 287 8.12 11.01 1.11
N ASP A 288 8.50 11.59 2.25
CA ASP A 288 8.63 10.86 3.53
C ASP A 288 7.29 10.41 4.13
N LEU A 289 6.16 10.86 3.57
CA LEU A 289 4.84 10.33 3.88
C LEU A 289 4.69 8.85 3.48
N ALA A 290 5.53 8.35 2.56
CA ALA A 290 5.57 6.94 2.20
C ALA A 290 5.95 6.02 3.37
N ALA A 291 6.83 6.46 4.29
CA ALA A 291 7.20 5.73 5.51
C ALA A 291 6.03 5.44 6.45
N TYR A 292 4.89 6.13 6.28
CA TYR A 292 3.69 5.95 7.09
C TYR A 292 2.69 4.97 6.46
N ILE A 293 2.85 4.56 5.21
CA ILE A 293 1.96 3.59 4.55
C ILE A 293 2.45 2.17 4.83
N THR A 294 1.58 1.35 5.42
CA THR A 294 1.85 -0.03 5.84
C THR A 294 1.01 -1.03 5.05
N THR A 295 1.34 -2.31 5.14
CA THR A 295 0.57 -3.41 4.50
C THR A 295 -0.90 -3.41 4.91
N LYS A 296 -1.20 -3.06 6.17
CA LYS A 296 -2.57 -2.93 6.70
C LYS A 296 -3.38 -1.84 5.98
N ASP A 297 -2.73 -0.78 5.50
CA ASP A 297 -3.41 0.27 4.73
C ASP A 297 -3.75 -0.20 3.30
N LEU A 298 -3.01 -1.17 2.74
CA LEU A 298 -3.27 -1.73 1.42
C LEU A 298 -4.56 -2.57 1.38
N LYS A 299 -4.99 -3.11 2.53
CA LYS A 299 -6.17 -3.99 2.71
C LYS A 299 -6.12 -5.26 1.85
N SER A 300 -4.95 -5.90 1.80
CA SER A 300 -4.77 -7.23 1.23
C SER A 300 -4.26 -8.18 2.31
N ASP A 301 -4.98 -9.29 2.53
CA ASP A 301 -4.65 -10.31 3.52
C ASP A 301 -3.50 -11.24 3.08
N HIS A 302 -2.82 -10.89 1.98
CA HIS A 302 -1.76 -11.71 1.36
C HIS A 302 -0.35 -11.10 1.52
N ILE A 303 -0.21 -10.09 2.38
CA ILE A 303 1.01 -9.31 2.61
C ILE A 303 1.49 -9.42 4.07
N GLY A 304 1.53 -10.64 4.60
CA GLY A 304 2.06 -10.95 5.93
C GLY A 304 3.60 -11.03 5.93
N ASP A 305 4.11 -12.19 5.51
CA ASP A 305 5.44 -12.70 5.88
C ASP A 305 6.63 -11.94 5.24
N ALA A 306 6.55 -11.68 3.93
CA ALA A 306 7.59 -11.04 3.11
C ALA A 306 7.03 -10.63 1.74
N GLY A 307 7.74 -9.75 1.04
CA GLY A 307 7.43 -9.37 -0.34
C GLY A 307 8.61 -8.78 -1.10
N LEU A 308 8.38 -8.55 -2.39
CA LEU A 308 9.28 -7.89 -3.33
C LEU A 308 8.50 -6.84 -4.10
N VAL A 309 9.05 -5.63 -4.24
CA VAL A 309 8.61 -4.66 -5.24
C VAL A 309 9.72 -4.48 -6.28
N ASN A 310 9.44 -4.79 -7.54
CA ASN A 310 10.41 -4.73 -8.65
C ASN A 310 9.84 -3.96 -9.84
N ILE A 311 10.65 -3.07 -10.42
CA ILE A 311 10.22 -2.18 -11.52
C ILE A 311 10.03 -2.95 -12.82
N GLY A 312 9.14 -2.49 -13.71
CA GLY A 312 8.98 -3.08 -15.04
C GLY A 312 10.15 -2.83 -15.99
N ASP A 313 10.97 -1.80 -15.72
CA ASP A 313 12.15 -1.42 -16.50
C ASP A 313 13.22 -2.54 -16.46
N ARG A 314 13.96 -2.70 -17.56
CA ARG A 314 14.92 -3.80 -17.75
C ARG A 314 16.36 -3.33 -17.96
N LYS A 315 17.31 -4.22 -17.64
CA LYS A 315 18.75 -4.07 -17.80
C LYS A 315 19.36 -5.28 -18.53
N GLU A 316 20.46 -5.05 -19.23
CA GLU A 316 21.20 -6.09 -19.97
C GLU A 316 22.18 -6.85 -19.07
N SER A 317 22.80 -6.16 -18.10
CA SER A 317 23.62 -6.77 -17.06
C SER A 317 22.91 -6.80 -15.70
N VAL A 318 23.34 -7.68 -14.80
CA VAL A 318 22.85 -7.71 -13.42
C VAL A 318 23.57 -6.70 -12.53
N GLU A 319 24.78 -6.31 -12.91
CA GLU A 319 25.61 -5.30 -12.27
C GLU A 319 25.04 -3.86 -12.40
N GLU A 320 24.00 -3.67 -13.21
CA GLU A 320 23.24 -2.42 -13.38
C GLU A 320 21.98 -2.30 -12.50
N CYS A 321 21.67 -3.30 -11.67
CA CYS A 321 20.42 -3.36 -10.90
C CYS A 321 20.53 -2.71 -9.50
N ASP A 322 19.50 -1.98 -9.06
CA ASP A 322 19.34 -1.53 -7.67
C ASP A 322 18.56 -2.58 -6.86
N VAL A 323 19.27 -3.59 -6.36
CA VAL A 323 18.70 -4.66 -5.54
C VAL A 323 18.93 -4.38 -4.05
N GLN A 324 17.85 -4.21 -3.30
CA GLN A 324 17.89 -3.88 -1.87
C GLN A 324 17.16 -4.92 -1.03
N CYS A 325 17.80 -5.35 0.07
CA CYS A 325 17.23 -6.27 1.04
C CYS A 325 17.00 -5.55 2.38
N ILE A 326 15.74 -5.51 2.82
CA ILE A 326 15.29 -4.64 3.89
C ILE A 326 14.79 -5.46 5.09
N GLY A 327 15.51 -5.33 6.21
CA GLY A 327 15.20 -5.95 7.50
C GLY A 327 15.70 -7.38 7.71
N THR A 328 16.33 -8.01 6.72
CA THR A 328 16.95 -9.34 6.86
C THR A 328 17.91 -9.66 5.71
N THR A 329 18.60 -10.80 5.78
CA THR A 329 19.51 -11.28 4.74
C THR A 329 18.76 -11.91 3.55
N PRO A 330 19.34 -11.90 2.33
CA PRO A 330 18.83 -12.60 1.14
C PRO A 330 18.39 -14.06 1.39
N SER A 331 19.16 -14.79 2.19
CA SER A 331 18.89 -16.18 2.58
C SER A 331 17.64 -16.39 3.45
N GLU A 332 17.06 -15.31 3.98
CA GLU A 332 16.09 -15.35 5.08
C GLU A 332 14.67 -14.88 4.70
N PHE A 333 14.47 -14.30 3.51
CA PHE A 333 13.15 -13.82 3.06
C PHE A 333 12.14 -14.96 2.82
N GLY A 334 12.58 -16.21 2.67
CA GLY A 334 11.71 -17.35 2.40
C GLY A 334 10.99 -17.31 1.04
N MET A 335 11.40 -16.36 0.18
CA MET A 335 11.11 -16.23 -1.24
C MET A 335 12.38 -16.57 -2.03
N TYR A 336 12.23 -17.20 -3.19
CA TYR A 336 13.33 -17.24 -4.16
C TYR A 336 13.53 -15.82 -4.75
N PRO A 337 14.77 -15.44 -5.12
CA PRO A 337 14.96 -14.28 -5.98
C PRO A 337 14.13 -14.43 -7.28
N LEU A 338 13.71 -13.31 -7.86
CA LEU A 338 13.10 -13.34 -9.20
C LEU A 338 14.19 -13.59 -10.25
N PRO A 339 13.90 -14.38 -11.31
CA PRO A 339 14.83 -14.65 -12.39
C PRO A 339 15.54 -13.38 -12.88
N GLY A 340 16.87 -13.42 -12.81
CA GLY A 340 17.74 -12.28 -13.08
C GLY A 340 18.33 -11.61 -11.84
N HIS A 341 17.68 -11.64 -10.67
CA HIS A 341 18.27 -11.17 -9.41
C HIS A 341 19.12 -12.23 -8.71
N ASP A 342 18.97 -13.51 -9.08
CA ASP A 342 19.72 -14.67 -8.56
C ASP A 342 21.24 -14.49 -8.67
N ASN A 343 21.67 -13.76 -9.71
CA ASN A 343 23.05 -13.43 -10.02
C ASN A 343 23.49 -12.05 -9.49
N HIS A 344 22.66 -11.29 -8.78
CA HIS A 344 23.08 -10.00 -8.20
C HIS A 344 24.08 -10.24 -7.06
N GLU A 345 25.03 -9.32 -6.81
CA GLU A 345 26.03 -9.50 -5.74
C GLU A 345 25.42 -9.75 -4.35
N THR A 346 24.26 -9.15 -4.08
CA THR A 346 23.46 -9.38 -2.86
C THR A 346 23.04 -10.85 -2.73
N PHE A 347 22.62 -11.52 -3.81
CA PHE A 347 22.17 -12.92 -3.81
C PHE A 347 23.32 -13.92 -4.08
N ARG A 348 24.39 -13.49 -4.76
CA ARG A 348 25.66 -14.23 -4.90
C ARG A 348 26.32 -14.40 -3.52
N LYS A 349 25.89 -15.42 -2.76
CA LYS A 349 26.66 -15.94 -1.60
C LYS A 349 28.13 -16.05 -2.00
N ARG A 350 29.05 -15.58 -1.13
CA ARG A 350 30.51 -15.73 -1.31
C ARG A 350 30.89 -17.22 -1.47
N ARG A 351 30.85 -17.75 -2.69
CA ARG A 351 31.42 -19.04 -3.10
C ARG A 351 32.95 -18.92 -3.12
N GLY A 352 33.55 -18.72 -1.94
CA GLY A 352 34.95 -18.32 -1.87
C GLY A 352 35.48 -18.12 -0.47
N ARG A 353 35.63 -19.22 0.27
CA ARG A 353 36.88 -19.54 1.00
C ARG A 353 36.88 -21.01 1.42
N GLY A 354 37.13 -21.87 0.44
CA GLY A 354 37.86 -23.10 0.74
C GLY A 354 39.26 -22.70 1.18
N ILE A 355 39.54 -22.81 2.47
CA ILE A 355 40.89 -22.91 3.03
C ILE A 355 40.86 -24.24 3.80
N GLY A 356 41.71 -25.22 3.53
CA GLY A 356 42.96 -25.16 2.76
C GLY A 356 44.19 -25.39 3.61
N ARG A 357 44.04 -26.23 4.64
CA ARG A 357 45.06 -27.07 5.29
C ARG A 357 44.34 -28.32 5.81
#